data_AF-A0A1V2DU37-F1
#
_entry.id   AF-A0A1V2DU37-F1
#
_cell.length_a   1.000
_cell.length_b   1.000
_cell.length_c   1.000
_cell.angle_alpha   90.00
_cell.angle_beta   90.00
_cell.angle_gamma   90.00
#
_symmetry.space_group_name_H-M   'P 1'
#
loop_
_entity.id
_entity.type
_entity.pdbx_description
1 polymer ?
#
loop_
_entity_poly.entity_id
_entity_poly.type
_entity_poly.pdbx_seq_one_letter_code
_entity_poly.pdbx_strand_id
1 'polypeptide(L)'
;MKKTGDLSRSEPEAESGRNGLLKALPLLMMEALSSIQRGEHLTGILPAVLREVEKYLPAARCRLHLADELLCAQPLSAAAGRVSGPRSQRPRWLVPGSGCEARAGEGFPLYSSAGKLSGTLQVYWQGAPDPTFAPVLHLVARVLAALVEHFCFCAQLSRNASHDDLTGLFNRSIFFEFLEAELNKAARTGTAFSVMMMDLDHFKAINDRYGHAAGDQVLKHFAELLRSLLRKSDIIGRIGGEEFAVILPDTHRQAAAALAGEILRRTAALEVLHDRDTLVRFTVSIGISAYPDFANVNALMSQADKALYRAKKNGRNRVEVCQE
;
A
#
# COMPACT_ATOMS: atom_id res chain seq x y z
N MET A 1 -41.68 -44.72 -26.75
CA MET A 1 -40.39 -44.33 -27.36
C MET A 1 -40.44 -42.87 -27.78
N LYS A 2 -39.85 -41.97 -27.00
CA LYS A 2 -39.43 -40.63 -27.44
C LYS A 2 -37.98 -40.48 -27.02
N LYS A 3 -37.10 -40.37 -28.02
CA LYS A 3 -35.65 -40.31 -27.88
C LYS A 3 -35.26 -39.06 -27.09
N THR A 4 -34.46 -39.29 -26.06
CA THR A 4 -33.54 -38.35 -25.42
C THR A 4 -32.63 -37.74 -26.48
N GLY A 5 -32.69 -36.41 -26.65
CA GLY A 5 -31.79 -35.68 -27.54
C GLY A 5 -30.44 -35.47 -26.89
N ASP A 6 -29.45 -36.19 -27.43
CA ASP A 6 -27.99 -36.04 -27.39
C ASP A 6 -27.36 -34.98 -26.47
N LEU A 7 -26.76 -35.49 -25.40
CA LEU A 7 -25.67 -34.91 -24.62
C LEU A 7 -24.32 -35.36 -25.21
N SER A 8 -24.05 -35.03 -26.47
CA SER A 8 -22.76 -35.28 -27.10
C SER A 8 -22.29 -34.05 -27.88
N ARG A 9 -21.88 -33.01 -27.15
CA ARG A 9 -20.90 -32.08 -27.71
C ARG A 9 -19.55 -32.78 -27.70
N SER A 10 -18.83 -32.67 -28.81
CA SER A 10 -17.69 -33.51 -29.13
C SER A 10 -16.56 -33.29 -28.11
N GLU A 11 -16.20 -34.35 -27.39
CA GLU A 11 -14.97 -34.46 -26.56
C GLU A 11 -13.75 -33.68 -27.10
N PRO A 12 -13.46 -33.62 -28.42
CA PRO A 12 -12.35 -32.84 -28.97
C PRO A 12 -12.41 -31.32 -28.72
N GLU A 13 -13.58 -30.68 -28.59
CA GLU A 13 -13.64 -29.22 -28.31
C GLU A 13 -13.27 -28.90 -26.86
N ALA A 14 -13.78 -29.68 -25.90
CA ALA A 14 -13.46 -29.54 -24.48
C ALA A 14 -11.99 -29.93 -24.21
N GLU A 15 -11.48 -30.97 -24.87
CA GLU A 15 -10.07 -31.35 -24.80
C GLU A 15 -9.15 -30.30 -25.41
N SER A 16 -9.50 -29.74 -26.57
CA SER A 16 -8.76 -28.65 -27.21
C SER A 16 -8.70 -27.40 -26.33
N GLY A 17 -9.83 -26.99 -25.72
CA GLY A 17 -9.90 -25.87 -24.79
C GLY A 17 -9.01 -26.05 -23.56
N ARG A 18 -9.07 -27.22 -22.91
CA ARG A 18 -8.22 -27.55 -21.74
C ARG A 18 -6.73 -27.54 -22.09
N ASN A 19 -6.35 -28.18 -23.19
CA ASN A 19 -4.97 -28.23 -23.65
C ASN A 19 -4.46 -26.84 -24.06
N GLY A 20 -5.32 -26.01 -24.67
CA GLY A 20 -5.03 -24.62 -24.97
C GLY A 20 -4.75 -23.79 -23.72
N LEU A 21 -5.62 -23.91 -22.70
CA LEU A 21 -5.45 -23.21 -21.43
C LEU A 21 -4.16 -23.61 -20.71
N LEU A 22 -3.85 -24.91 -20.65
CA LEU A 22 -2.60 -25.40 -20.05
C LEU A 22 -1.36 -24.86 -20.76
N LYS A 23 -1.39 -24.72 -22.08
CA LYS A 23 -0.30 -24.14 -22.86
C LYS A 23 -0.17 -22.62 -22.69
N ALA A 24 -1.30 -21.92 -22.52
CA ALA A 24 -1.32 -20.47 -22.38
C ALA A 24 -0.92 -19.99 -20.97
N LEU A 25 -1.19 -20.80 -19.93
CA LEU A 25 -1.04 -20.40 -18.53
C LEU A 25 0.37 -19.89 -18.16
N PRO A 26 1.50 -20.50 -18.62
CA PRO A 26 2.84 -19.97 -18.32
C PRO A 26 3.11 -18.60 -18.94
N LEU A 27 2.61 -18.34 -20.16
CA LEU A 27 2.78 -17.04 -20.82
C LEU A 27 1.99 -15.95 -20.11
N LEU A 28 0.73 -16.23 -19.76
CA LEU A 28 -0.11 -15.33 -18.98
C LEU A 28 0.51 -14.99 -17.62
N MET A 29 1.14 -15.99 -16.99
CA MET A 29 1.86 -15.80 -15.73
C MET A 29 3.05 -14.86 -15.89
N MET A 30 3.88 -15.09 -16.91
CA MET A 30 5.05 -14.25 -17.19
C MET A 30 4.67 -12.79 -17.47
N GLU A 31 3.61 -12.58 -18.24
CA GLU A 31 3.09 -11.24 -18.54
C GLU A 31 2.56 -10.55 -17.28
N ALA A 32 1.80 -11.26 -16.46
CA ALA A 32 1.29 -10.74 -15.18
C ALA A 32 2.44 -10.37 -14.23
N LEU A 33 3.46 -11.22 -14.09
CA LEU A 33 4.64 -10.92 -13.27
C LEU A 33 5.41 -9.70 -13.81
N SER A 34 5.55 -9.58 -15.13
CA SER A 34 6.18 -8.41 -15.75
C SER A 34 5.40 -7.11 -15.50
N SER A 35 4.07 -7.15 -15.54
CA SER A 35 3.22 -6.01 -15.14
C SER A 35 3.40 -5.64 -13.66
N ILE A 36 3.49 -6.63 -12.75
CA ILE A 36 3.79 -6.36 -11.33
C ILE A 36 5.16 -5.66 -11.18
N GLN A 37 6.19 -6.15 -11.89
CA GLN A 37 7.52 -5.55 -11.86
C GLN A 37 7.55 -4.11 -12.39
N ARG A 38 6.65 -3.77 -13.33
CA ARG A 38 6.46 -2.41 -13.83
C ARG A 38 5.62 -1.51 -12.90
N GLY A 39 5.17 -2.03 -11.76
CA GLY A 39 4.40 -1.28 -10.76
C GLY A 39 2.90 -1.23 -11.02
N GLU A 40 2.36 -2.06 -11.92
CA GLU A 40 0.91 -2.13 -12.16
C GLU A 40 0.19 -2.80 -10.98
N HIS A 41 -1.01 -2.31 -10.66
CA HIS A 41 -1.82 -2.84 -9.57
C HIS A 41 -2.60 -4.09 -9.98
N LEU A 42 -2.85 -5.01 -9.02
CA LEU A 42 -3.62 -6.24 -9.24
C LEU A 42 -5.02 -6.00 -9.84
N THR A 43 -5.64 -4.86 -9.57
CA THR A 43 -6.95 -4.47 -10.11
C THR A 43 -6.95 -4.30 -11.63
N GLY A 44 -5.79 -4.03 -12.25
CA GLY A 44 -5.63 -4.02 -13.71
C GLY A 44 -5.22 -5.39 -14.27
N ILE A 45 -4.32 -6.07 -13.57
CA ILE A 45 -3.69 -7.33 -14.03
C ILE A 45 -4.68 -8.50 -13.97
N LEU A 46 -5.33 -8.71 -12.84
CA LEU A 46 -6.16 -9.91 -12.62
C LEU A 46 -7.35 -9.99 -13.59
N PRO A 47 -8.10 -8.90 -13.87
CA PRO A 47 -9.16 -8.95 -14.88
C PRO A 47 -8.66 -9.27 -16.30
N ALA A 48 -7.43 -8.87 -16.66
CA ALA A 48 -6.84 -9.22 -17.96
C ALA A 48 -6.54 -10.73 -18.04
N VAL A 49 -5.94 -11.29 -17.00
CA VAL A 49 -5.68 -12.74 -16.89
C VAL A 49 -7.00 -13.53 -16.98
N LEU A 50 -8.05 -13.11 -16.27
CA LEU A 50 -9.34 -13.79 -16.31
C LEU A 50 -9.98 -13.76 -17.71
N ARG A 51 -9.89 -12.63 -18.44
CA ARG A 51 -10.39 -12.53 -19.81
C ARG A 51 -9.69 -13.50 -20.76
N GLU A 52 -8.40 -13.74 -20.57
CA GLU A 52 -7.67 -14.72 -21.37
C GLU A 52 -8.06 -16.15 -21.01
N VAL A 53 -8.22 -16.47 -19.73
CA VAL A 53 -8.73 -17.78 -19.29
C VAL A 53 -10.12 -18.06 -19.87
N GLU A 54 -11.01 -17.06 -19.88
CA GLU A 54 -12.37 -17.17 -20.43
C GLU A 54 -12.41 -17.54 -21.92
N LYS A 55 -11.37 -17.25 -22.72
CA LYS A 55 -11.32 -17.65 -24.14
C LYS A 55 -11.28 -19.17 -24.33
N TYR A 56 -10.78 -19.90 -23.35
CA TYR A 56 -10.64 -21.36 -23.37
C TYR A 56 -11.81 -22.08 -22.69
N LEU A 57 -12.72 -21.33 -22.05
CA LEU A 57 -13.86 -21.86 -21.33
C LEU A 57 -15.16 -21.58 -22.10
N PRO A 58 -15.79 -22.59 -22.71
CA PRO A 58 -16.98 -22.38 -23.52
C PRO A 58 -18.16 -21.92 -22.65
N ALA A 59 -18.76 -20.78 -23.02
CA ALA A 59 -19.94 -20.22 -22.36
C ALA A 59 -19.79 -20.05 -20.83
N ALA A 60 -18.57 -19.70 -20.38
CA ALA A 60 -18.25 -19.42 -18.98
C ALA A 60 -17.80 -17.97 -18.76
N ARG A 61 -17.91 -17.51 -17.50
CA ARG A 61 -17.32 -16.26 -17.02
C ARG A 61 -16.63 -16.47 -15.70
N CYS A 62 -15.47 -15.85 -15.54
CA CYS A 62 -14.65 -15.91 -14.36
C CYS A 62 -14.75 -14.62 -13.56
N ARG A 63 -14.78 -14.75 -12.24
CA ARG A 63 -14.69 -13.64 -11.29
C ARG A 63 -13.75 -14.02 -10.16
N LEU A 64 -13.03 -13.02 -9.66
CA LEU A 64 -12.10 -13.22 -8.56
C LEU A 64 -12.53 -12.36 -7.38
N HIS A 65 -12.63 -13.00 -6.23
CA HIS A 65 -12.92 -12.35 -4.96
C HIS A 65 -11.71 -12.54 -4.06
N LEU A 66 -10.98 -11.46 -3.79
CA LEU A 66 -9.86 -11.48 -2.85
C LEU A 66 -10.40 -11.24 -1.44
N ALA A 67 -9.74 -11.81 -0.42
CA ALA A 67 -10.10 -11.54 0.97
C ALA A 67 -9.89 -10.05 1.30
N ASP A 68 -10.77 -9.46 2.13
CA ASP A 68 -10.83 -8.01 2.41
C ASP A 68 -9.50 -7.41 2.92
N GLU A 69 -8.64 -8.20 3.57
CA GLU A 69 -7.30 -7.77 4.03
C GLU A 69 -6.31 -7.47 2.87
N LEU A 70 -6.62 -7.91 1.64
CA LEU A 70 -5.79 -7.72 0.45
C LEU A 70 -6.27 -6.53 -0.40
N LEU A 71 -7.43 -5.93 -0.06
CA LEU A 71 -8.05 -4.83 -0.78
C LEU A 71 -7.69 -3.49 -0.12
N CYS A 72 -6.46 -3.01 -0.31
CA CYS A 72 -6.24 -1.56 -0.26
C CYS A 72 -6.95 -0.97 -1.48
N ALA A 73 -8.11 -0.33 -1.26
CA ALA A 73 -8.98 0.35 -2.23
C ALA A 73 -10.12 -0.49 -2.84
N GLN A 74 -11.29 -0.23 -2.27
CA GLN A 74 -12.67 -0.43 -2.71
C GLN A 74 -13.16 -1.86 -3.06
N PRO A 75 -14.31 -2.28 -2.50
CA PRO A 75 -14.98 -3.48 -2.97
C PRO A 75 -15.41 -3.28 -4.42
N LEU A 76 -15.05 -4.22 -5.29
CA LEU A 76 -15.65 -4.31 -6.64
C LEU A 76 -17.17 -4.43 -6.45
N SER A 77 -17.86 -3.35 -6.79
CA SER A 77 -19.25 -3.09 -6.43
C SER A 77 -20.17 -4.28 -6.71
N ALA A 78 -20.85 -4.73 -5.66
CA ALA A 78 -22.04 -5.58 -5.77
C ALA A 78 -23.18 -4.76 -6.39
N ALA A 79 -23.21 -4.67 -7.71
CA ALA A 79 -24.36 -4.13 -8.43
C ALA A 79 -25.48 -5.20 -8.44
N ALA A 80 -26.34 -5.17 -7.42
CA ALA A 80 -27.53 -6.00 -7.34
C ALA A 80 -28.60 -5.49 -8.33
N GLY A 81 -28.60 -6.04 -9.55
CA GLY A 81 -29.69 -5.82 -10.50
C GLY A 81 -30.92 -6.63 -10.13
N ARG A 82 -32.07 -5.98 -9.87
CA ARG A 82 -33.38 -6.64 -9.80
C ARG A 82 -33.91 -6.88 -11.21
N VAL A 83 -34.51 -8.04 -11.47
CA VAL A 83 -35.21 -8.34 -12.73
C VAL A 83 -36.62 -8.87 -12.44
N SER A 84 -37.62 -8.26 -13.08
CA SER A 84 -39.04 -8.67 -13.10
C SER A 84 -39.38 -9.41 -14.40
N GLY A 85 -39.97 -10.61 -14.31
CA GLY A 85 -40.44 -11.42 -15.45
C GLY A 85 -40.94 -12.83 -15.06
N PRO A 86 -41.64 -13.58 -15.94
CA PRO A 86 -42.26 -14.88 -15.61
C PRO A 86 -41.26 -15.98 -15.22
N ARG A 87 -41.65 -16.89 -14.30
CA ARG A 87 -40.77 -17.87 -13.62
C ARG A 87 -40.14 -18.96 -14.50
N SER A 88 -40.73 -19.29 -15.65
CA SER A 88 -40.39 -20.48 -16.46
C SER A 88 -39.28 -20.27 -17.51
N GLN A 89 -38.88 -19.03 -17.77
CA GLN A 89 -37.85 -18.68 -18.76
C GLN A 89 -36.62 -17.99 -18.14
N ARG A 90 -36.43 -18.10 -16.81
CA ARG A 90 -35.39 -17.34 -16.10
C ARG A 90 -34.01 -18.01 -16.20
N PRO A 91 -32.92 -17.26 -16.44
CA PRO A 91 -31.62 -17.64 -15.92
C PRO A 91 -31.67 -17.70 -14.39
N ARG A 92 -30.94 -18.64 -13.76
CA ARG A 92 -30.97 -18.75 -12.29
C ARG A 92 -30.21 -17.59 -11.62
N TRP A 93 -29.20 -17.02 -12.28
CA TRP A 93 -28.42 -15.89 -11.77
C TRP A 93 -27.92 -15.00 -12.93
N LEU A 94 -28.01 -13.68 -12.78
CA LEU A 94 -27.34 -12.71 -13.65
C LEU A 94 -26.03 -12.30 -12.97
N VAL A 95 -24.90 -12.52 -13.62
CA VAL A 95 -23.59 -12.24 -13.02
C VAL A 95 -23.26 -10.75 -13.18
N PRO A 96 -23.15 -9.97 -12.08
CA PRO A 96 -22.97 -8.52 -12.15
C PRO A 96 -21.76 -8.11 -13.01
N GLY A 97 -21.95 -7.08 -13.84
CA GLY A 97 -20.91 -6.52 -14.71
C GLY A 97 -20.39 -7.44 -15.81
N SER A 98 -21.06 -8.56 -16.11
CA SER A 98 -20.64 -9.51 -17.15
C SER A 98 -21.63 -9.70 -18.29
N GLY A 99 -22.89 -9.30 -18.10
CA GLY A 99 -24.00 -9.63 -19.01
C GLY A 99 -24.31 -11.13 -19.11
N CYS A 100 -23.67 -11.98 -18.30
CA CYS A 100 -23.80 -13.43 -18.37
C CYS A 100 -25.00 -13.94 -17.55
N GLU A 101 -25.81 -14.74 -18.21
CA GLU A 101 -26.92 -15.49 -17.64
C GLU A 101 -26.46 -16.88 -17.20
N ALA A 102 -26.12 -17.02 -15.92
CA ALA A 102 -25.54 -18.25 -15.38
C ALA A 102 -26.62 -19.24 -14.89
N ARG A 103 -26.35 -20.53 -15.12
CA ARG A 103 -27.16 -21.67 -14.65
C ARG A 103 -26.47 -22.51 -13.57
N ALA A 104 -25.14 -22.46 -13.53
CA ALA A 104 -24.31 -23.09 -12.51
C ALA A 104 -23.11 -22.21 -12.16
N GLY A 105 -22.57 -22.38 -10.96
CA GLY A 105 -21.36 -21.68 -10.50
C GLY A 105 -20.49 -22.61 -9.68
N GLU A 106 -19.18 -22.56 -9.90
CA GLU A 106 -18.17 -23.33 -9.18
C GLU A 106 -17.13 -22.40 -8.58
N GLY A 107 -16.80 -22.62 -7.31
CA GLY A 107 -15.81 -21.83 -6.59
C GLY A 107 -14.52 -22.61 -6.37
N PHE A 108 -13.41 -22.03 -6.78
CA PHE A 108 -12.07 -22.58 -6.63
C PHE A 108 -11.29 -21.71 -5.65
N PRO A 109 -10.97 -22.19 -4.43
CA PRO A 109 -10.28 -21.38 -3.43
C PRO A 109 -8.82 -21.12 -3.81
N LEU A 110 -8.36 -19.90 -3.51
CA LEU A 110 -6.97 -19.47 -3.66
C LEU A 110 -6.29 -19.59 -2.30
N TYR A 111 -5.48 -20.63 -2.13
CA TYR A 111 -4.64 -20.78 -0.94
C TYR A 111 -3.22 -20.27 -1.22
N SER A 112 -2.68 -19.47 -0.31
CA SER A 112 -1.27 -19.10 -0.32
C SER A 112 -0.37 -20.31 -0.03
N SER A 113 0.94 -20.16 -0.24
CA SER A 113 1.93 -21.17 0.13
C SER A 113 1.87 -21.57 1.61
N ALA A 114 1.45 -20.65 2.48
CA ALA A 114 1.26 -20.87 3.93
C ALA A 114 -0.12 -21.44 4.30
N GLY A 115 -0.98 -21.76 3.33
CA GLY A 115 -2.32 -22.32 3.57
C GLY A 115 -3.40 -21.29 3.96
N LYS A 116 -3.09 -19.99 3.90
CA LYS A 116 -4.08 -18.93 4.13
C LYS A 116 -5.00 -18.81 2.91
N LEU A 117 -6.31 -18.69 3.13
CA LEU A 117 -7.28 -18.40 2.05
C LEU A 117 -7.14 -16.93 1.63
N SER A 118 -6.54 -16.70 0.46
CA SER A 118 -6.34 -15.36 -0.12
C SER A 118 -7.51 -14.89 -0.98
N GLY A 119 -8.40 -15.79 -1.37
CA GLY A 119 -9.57 -15.46 -2.19
C GLY A 119 -10.26 -16.67 -2.79
N THR A 120 -11.18 -16.43 -3.73
CA THR A 120 -11.88 -17.46 -4.51
C THR A 120 -12.02 -17.03 -5.97
N LEU A 121 -11.69 -17.96 -6.87
CA LEU A 121 -12.04 -17.88 -8.29
C LEU A 121 -13.44 -18.48 -8.46
N GLN A 122 -14.40 -17.66 -8.84
CA GLN A 122 -15.76 -18.07 -9.17
C GLN A 122 -15.89 -18.23 -10.68
N VAL A 123 -16.32 -19.39 -11.14
CA VAL A 123 -16.60 -19.68 -12.54
C VAL A 123 -18.09 -19.88 -12.71
N TYR A 124 -18.71 -19.07 -13.55
CA TYR A 124 -20.13 -19.07 -13.83
C TYR A 124 -20.39 -19.61 -15.23
N TRP A 125 -21.20 -20.66 -15.32
CA TRP A 125 -21.50 -21.36 -16.56
C TRP A 125 -22.91 -21.03 -17.05
N GLN A 126 -23.08 -20.76 -18.34
CA GLN A 126 -24.42 -20.61 -18.96
C GLN A 126 -25.15 -21.96 -19.08
N GLY A 127 -24.42 -23.08 -19.02
CA GLY A 127 -24.93 -24.46 -19.07
C GLY A 127 -24.50 -25.30 -17.86
N ALA A 128 -24.61 -26.62 -17.97
CA ALA A 128 -24.03 -27.52 -16.99
C ALA A 128 -22.49 -27.45 -17.06
N PRO A 129 -21.79 -27.38 -15.92
CA PRO A 129 -20.33 -27.38 -15.91
C PRO A 129 -19.81 -28.70 -16.47
N ASP A 130 -18.77 -28.63 -17.28
CA ASP A 130 -18.05 -29.81 -17.72
C ASP A 130 -17.01 -30.17 -16.64
N PRO A 131 -17.19 -31.30 -15.93
CA PRO A 131 -16.33 -31.68 -14.81
C PRO A 131 -14.86 -31.89 -15.23
N THR A 132 -14.60 -32.09 -16.52
CA THR A 132 -13.25 -32.29 -17.04
C THR A 132 -12.38 -31.03 -16.97
N PHE A 133 -12.99 -29.84 -16.79
CA PHE A 133 -12.28 -28.58 -16.57
C PHE A 133 -11.89 -28.34 -15.10
N ALA A 134 -12.49 -29.05 -14.13
CA ALA A 134 -12.22 -28.82 -12.72
C ALA A 134 -10.73 -28.91 -12.36
N PRO A 135 -9.94 -29.89 -12.85
CA PRO A 135 -8.50 -29.95 -12.55
C PRO A 135 -7.71 -28.74 -13.08
N VAL A 136 -8.00 -28.28 -14.30
CA VAL A 136 -7.31 -27.11 -14.87
C VAL A 136 -7.74 -25.82 -14.18
N LEU A 137 -9.00 -25.70 -13.76
CA LEU A 137 -9.48 -24.55 -12.98
C LEU A 137 -8.87 -24.51 -11.57
N HIS A 138 -8.66 -25.65 -10.93
CA HIS A 138 -7.86 -25.72 -9.70
C HIS A 138 -6.41 -25.26 -9.93
N LEU A 139 -5.80 -25.62 -11.06
CA LEU A 139 -4.47 -25.14 -11.42
C LEU A 139 -4.45 -23.62 -11.65
N VAL A 140 -5.43 -23.07 -12.38
CA VAL A 140 -5.60 -21.63 -12.56
C VAL A 140 -5.74 -20.93 -11.21
N ALA A 141 -6.56 -21.44 -10.30
CA ALA A 141 -6.71 -20.89 -8.96
C ALA A 141 -5.38 -20.88 -8.19
N ARG A 142 -4.58 -21.96 -8.26
CA ARG A 142 -3.24 -21.99 -7.63
C ARG A 142 -2.28 -20.97 -8.23
N VAL A 143 -2.29 -20.82 -9.55
CA VAL A 143 -1.49 -19.80 -10.26
C VAL A 143 -1.89 -18.39 -9.84
N LEU A 144 -3.20 -18.10 -9.80
CA LEU A 144 -3.71 -16.82 -9.33
C LEU A 144 -3.34 -16.56 -7.86
N ALA A 145 -3.39 -17.58 -7.00
CA ALA A 145 -2.98 -17.46 -5.61
C ALA A 145 -1.49 -17.07 -5.48
N ALA A 146 -0.62 -17.70 -6.27
CA ALA A 146 0.80 -17.38 -6.31
C ALA A 146 1.07 -15.94 -6.81
N LEU A 147 0.31 -15.46 -7.80
CA LEU A 147 0.40 -14.06 -8.26
C LEU A 147 0.02 -13.06 -7.17
N VAL A 148 -1.09 -13.30 -6.47
CA VAL A 148 -1.54 -12.44 -5.39
C VAL A 148 -0.52 -12.42 -4.26
N GLU A 149 0.01 -13.60 -3.88
CA GLU A 149 1.05 -13.72 -2.87
C GLU A 149 2.33 -12.99 -3.27
N HIS A 150 2.79 -13.14 -4.52
CA HIS A 150 3.96 -12.42 -5.04
C HIS A 150 3.77 -10.91 -5.02
N PHE A 151 2.61 -10.41 -5.47
CA PHE A 151 2.32 -8.98 -5.43
C PHE A 151 2.32 -8.43 -3.99
N CYS A 152 1.68 -9.16 -3.05
CA CYS A 152 1.65 -8.73 -1.66
C CYS A 152 3.04 -8.71 -1.04
N PHE A 153 3.85 -9.71 -1.35
CA PHE A 153 5.25 -9.76 -0.94
C PHE A 153 6.04 -8.59 -1.51
N CYS A 154 5.94 -8.30 -2.82
CA CYS A 154 6.59 -7.13 -3.42
C CYS A 154 6.11 -5.81 -2.82
N ALA A 155 4.80 -5.67 -2.56
CA ALA A 155 4.22 -4.48 -1.94
C ALA A 155 4.67 -4.32 -0.47
N GLN A 156 4.87 -5.42 0.24
CA GLN A 156 5.39 -5.42 1.61
C GLN A 156 6.89 -5.12 1.62
N LEU A 157 7.67 -5.73 0.72
CA LEU A 157 9.07 -5.38 0.53
C LEU A 157 9.24 -3.91 0.16
N SER A 158 8.41 -3.39 -0.74
CA SER A 158 8.43 -1.98 -1.12
C SER A 158 8.05 -1.07 0.06
N ARG A 159 7.04 -1.43 0.87
CA ARG A 159 6.70 -0.72 2.10
C ARG A 159 7.82 -0.74 3.13
N ASN A 160 8.42 -1.89 3.41
CA ASN A 160 9.54 -2.02 4.35
C ASN A 160 10.81 -1.32 3.80
N ALA A 161 10.99 -1.29 2.47
CA ALA A 161 12.07 -0.57 1.83
C ALA A 161 11.86 0.95 1.81
N SER A 162 10.64 1.44 2.02
CA SER A 162 10.31 2.87 1.93
C SER A 162 9.92 3.54 3.25
N HIS A 163 9.43 2.77 4.21
CA HIS A 163 8.97 3.26 5.51
C HIS A 163 9.78 2.68 6.66
N ASP A 164 9.80 3.40 7.78
CA ASP A 164 10.28 2.91 9.06
C ASP A 164 9.21 2.03 9.72
N ASP A 165 9.56 0.78 10.04
CA ASP A 165 8.60 -0.21 10.56
C ASP A 165 7.93 0.21 11.88
N LEU A 166 8.62 0.99 12.71
CA LEU A 166 8.12 1.37 14.03
C LEU A 166 7.09 2.51 13.95
N THR A 167 7.36 3.52 13.14
CA THR A 167 6.57 4.77 13.07
C THR A 167 5.67 4.85 11.83
N GLY A 168 5.97 4.04 10.80
CA GLY A 168 5.36 4.10 9.47
C GLY A 168 5.67 5.37 8.69
N LEU A 169 6.58 6.22 9.16
CA LEU A 169 7.06 7.39 8.41
C LEU A 169 7.99 6.94 7.28
N PHE A 170 8.33 7.82 6.35
CA PHE A 170 9.35 7.46 5.37
C PHE A 170 10.67 7.16 6.07
N ASN A 171 11.39 6.15 5.60
CA ASN A 171 12.73 5.90 6.10
C ASN A 171 13.72 6.91 5.51
N ARG A 172 14.98 6.82 5.95
CA ARG A 172 16.06 7.69 5.48
C ARG A 172 16.17 7.73 3.96
N SER A 173 16.18 6.57 3.27
CA SER A 173 16.40 6.52 1.82
C SER A 173 15.35 7.34 1.07
N ILE A 174 14.07 7.06 1.34
CA ILE A 174 12.96 7.72 0.64
C ILE A 174 12.85 9.19 0.99
N PHE A 175 13.16 9.57 2.23
CA PHE A 175 13.19 10.98 2.61
C PHE A 175 14.18 11.78 1.73
N PHE A 176 15.38 11.24 1.49
CA PHE A 176 16.38 11.90 0.63
C PHE A 176 15.95 11.95 -0.84
N GLU A 177 15.33 10.90 -1.36
CA GLU A 177 14.78 10.90 -2.73
C GLU A 177 13.71 12.00 -2.90
N PHE A 178 12.82 12.16 -1.93
CA PHE A 178 11.83 13.24 -1.94
C PHE A 178 12.48 14.63 -1.82
N LEU A 179 13.54 14.77 -1.03
CA LEU A 179 14.26 16.03 -0.88
C LEU A 179 14.95 16.44 -2.19
N GLU A 180 15.56 15.49 -2.90
CA GLU A 180 16.12 15.74 -4.23
C GLU A 180 15.04 16.14 -5.24
N ALA A 181 13.89 15.44 -5.23
CA ALA A 181 12.77 15.76 -6.09
C ALA A 181 12.20 17.16 -5.83
N GLU A 182 12.03 17.54 -4.56
CA GLU A 182 11.53 18.87 -4.19
C GLU A 182 12.53 19.97 -4.56
N LEU A 183 13.84 19.75 -4.37
CA LEU A 183 14.87 20.69 -4.81
C LEU A 183 14.79 20.93 -6.33
N ASN A 184 14.69 19.87 -7.13
CA ASN A 184 14.57 19.97 -8.58
C ASN A 184 13.27 20.68 -9.00
N LYS A 185 12.16 20.40 -8.31
CA LYS A 185 10.88 21.09 -8.52
C LYS A 185 11.02 22.58 -8.22
N ALA A 186 11.51 22.94 -7.04
CA ALA A 186 11.70 24.30 -6.56
C ALA A 186 12.61 25.12 -7.47
N ALA A 187 13.72 24.53 -7.93
CA ALA A 187 14.63 25.18 -8.88
C ALA A 187 13.96 25.51 -10.23
N ARG A 188 13.03 24.67 -10.68
CA ARG A 188 12.26 24.89 -11.92
C ARG A 188 11.12 25.88 -11.74
N THR A 189 10.45 25.88 -10.59
CA THR A 189 9.27 26.72 -10.32
C THR A 189 9.60 28.05 -9.67
N GLY A 190 10.84 28.24 -9.20
CA GLY A 190 11.25 29.41 -8.44
C GLY A 190 10.57 29.51 -7.07
N THR A 191 10.11 28.38 -6.51
CA THR A 191 9.45 28.36 -5.20
C THR A 191 10.43 28.06 -4.07
N ALA A 192 10.17 28.60 -2.89
CA ALA A 192 10.96 28.31 -1.69
C ALA A 192 10.38 27.10 -0.95
N PHE A 193 11.25 26.30 -0.33
CA PHE A 193 10.84 25.24 0.58
C PHE A 193 11.79 25.20 1.78
N SER A 194 11.33 24.62 2.88
CA SER A 194 12.12 24.51 4.12
C SER A 194 12.31 23.05 4.51
N VAL A 195 13.43 22.78 5.17
CA VAL A 195 13.74 21.48 5.77
C VAL A 195 13.89 21.66 7.27
N MET A 196 13.23 20.80 8.04
CA MET A 196 13.36 20.72 9.49
C MET A 196 14.08 19.44 9.87
N MET A 197 15.12 19.56 10.69
CA MET A 197 15.78 18.45 11.37
C MET A 197 15.35 18.47 12.83
N MET A 198 14.95 17.33 13.37
CA MET A 198 14.37 17.21 14.70
C MET A 198 14.98 16.03 15.43
N ASP A 199 15.20 16.19 16.73
CA ASP A 199 15.72 15.14 17.59
C ASP A 199 15.08 15.20 18.97
N LEU A 200 14.65 14.03 19.46
CA LEU A 200 13.99 13.91 20.74
C LEU A 200 14.99 14.11 21.89
N ASP A 201 14.75 15.13 22.70
CA ASP A 201 15.64 15.51 23.76
C ASP A 201 15.72 14.44 24.84
N HIS A 202 16.94 14.05 25.20
CA HIS A 202 17.21 13.09 26.27
C HIS A 202 16.56 11.71 26.05
N PHE A 203 16.31 11.30 24.81
CA PHE A 203 15.65 10.03 24.50
C PHE A 203 16.37 8.81 25.07
N LYS A 204 17.71 8.80 25.07
CA LYS A 204 18.49 7.76 25.77
C LYS A 204 18.11 7.65 27.26
N ALA A 205 17.93 8.76 27.97
CA ALA A 205 17.56 8.75 29.38
C ALA A 205 16.13 8.20 29.59
N ILE A 206 15.23 8.39 28.62
CA ILE A 206 13.90 7.77 28.63
C ILE A 206 14.04 6.25 28.51
N ASN A 207 14.83 5.76 27.56
CA ASN A 207 15.09 4.32 27.42
C ASN A 207 15.77 3.73 28.65
N ASP A 208 16.77 4.40 29.21
CA ASP A 208 17.51 3.91 30.38
C ASP A 208 16.60 3.85 31.63
N ARG A 209 15.61 4.75 31.74
CA ARG A 209 14.70 4.85 32.90
C ARG A 209 13.45 3.97 32.79
N TYR A 210 12.86 3.87 31.60
CA TYR A 210 11.56 3.22 31.38
C TYR A 210 11.64 2.01 30.43
N GLY A 211 12.82 1.69 29.92
CA GLY A 211 13.04 0.61 28.97
C GLY A 211 12.69 0.97 27.52
N HIS A 212 13.18 0.16 26.59
CA HIS A 212 13.01 0.39 25.15
C HIS A 212 11.54 0.42 24.70
N ALA A 213 10.66 -0.36 25.34
CA ALA A 213 9.24 -0.35 25.02
C ALA A 213 8.62 1.04 25.26
N ALA A 214 9.07 1.79 26.27
CA ALA A 214 8.63 3.16 26.50
C ALA A 214 9.12 4.11 25.40
N GLY A 215 10.40 3.97 25.02
CA GLY A 215 10.99 4.74 23.92
C GLY A 215 10.26 4.52 22.60
N ASP A 216 9.91 3.27 22.30
CA ASP A 216 9.13 2.93 21.11
C ASP A 216 7.75 3.61 21.10
N GLN A 217 7.08 3.69 22.25
CA GLN A 217 5.82 4.42 22.36
C GLN A 217 6.02 5.92 22.16
N VAL A 218 7.07 6.50 22.73
CA VAL A 218 7.43 7.91 22.53
C VAL A 218 7.64 8.22 21.05
N LEU A 219 8.38 7.38 20.33
CA LEU A 219 8.63 7.54 18.89
C LEU A 219 7.34 7.46 18.06
N LYS A 220 6.44 6.52 18.38
CA LYS A 220 5.14 6.38 17.72
C LYS A 220 4.25 7.60 17.94
N HIS A 221 4.11 8.04 19.20
CA HIS A 221 3.27 9.19 19.53
C HIS A 221 3.83 10.48 18.94
N PHE A 222 5.15 10.63 18.87
CA PHE A 222 5.75 11.78 18.19
C PHE A 222 5.48 11.75 16.68
N ALA A 223 5.59 10.59 16.03
CA ALA A 223 5.27 10.44 14.62
C ALA A 223 3.79 10.76 14.31
N GLU A 224 2.87 10.32 15.18
CA GLU A 224 1.44 10.64 15.09
C GLU A 224 1.18 12.13 15.30
N LEU A 225 1.86 12.76 16.27
CA LEU A 225 1.78 14.19 16.49
C LEU A 225 2.19 14.96 15.23
N LEU A 226 3.32 14.61 14.60
CA LEU A 226 3.77 15.22 13.36
C LEU A 226 2.73 15.08 12.25
N ARG A 227 2.16 13.87 12.06
CA ARG A 227 1.09 13.64 11.07
C ARG A 227 -0.16 14.48 11.33
N SER A 228 -0.47 14.77 12.59
CA SER A 228 -1.65 15.58 12.95
C SER A 228 -1.47 17.08 12.69
N LEU A 229 -0.22 17.56 12.71
CA LEU A 229 0.12 18.97 12.54
C LEU A 229 0.49 19.33 11.10
N LEU A 230 1.03 18.37 10.35
CA LEU A 230 1.55 18.57 9.00
C LEU A 230 0.52 18.25 7.93
N ARG A 231 0.67 18.90 6.77
CA ARG A 231 -0.21 18.73 5.62
C ARG A 231 0.13 17.43 4.88
N LYS A 232 -0.80 16.94 4.06
CA LYS A 232 -0.54 15.77 3.18
C LYS A 232 0.59 16.00 2.17
N SER A 233 0.86 17.26 1.82
CA SER A 233 1.96 17.66 0.94
C SER A 233 3.32 17.60 1.63
N ASP A 234 3.35 17.66 2.96
CA ASP A 234 4.59 17.70 3.73
C ASP A 234 5.12 16.27 3.87
N ILE A 235 6.44 16.13 3.78
CA ILE A 235 7.08 14.82 3.73
C ILE A 235 7.80 14.61 5.05
N ILE A 236 7.43 13.55 5.77
CA ILE A 236 7.95 13.25 7.10
C ILE A 236 8.77 11.97 7.02
N GLY A 237 10.03 12.05 7.45
CA GLY A 237 10.93 10.90 7.51
C GLY A 237 11.52 10.69 8.90
N ARG A 238 11.76 9.43 9.26
CA ARG A 238 12.64 9.06 10.38
C ARG A 238 14.00 8.68 9.80
N ILE A 239 15.00 9.51 10.08
CA ILE A 239 16.32 9.40 9.43
C ILE A 239 17.39 8.73 10.32
N GLY A 240 17.07 8.55 11.60
CA GLY A 240 17.92 7.93 12.62
C GLY A 240 17.09 7.32 13.76
N GLY A 241 17.76 6.96 14.86
CA GLY A 241 17.10 6.30 16.00
C GLY A 241 16.05 7.18 16.69
N GLU A 242 16.40 8.43 16.98
CA GLU A 242 15.53 9.43 17.61
C GLU A 242 15.39 10.70 16.76
N GLU A 243 15.84 10.62 15.51
CA GLU A 243 15.96 11.74 14.57
C GLU A 243 14.89 11.68 13.50
N PHE A 244 14.20 12.80 13.32
CA PHE A 244 13.13 12.99 12.35
C PHE A 244 13.47 14.18 11.45
N ALA A 245 13.03 14.12 10.21
CA ALA A 245 13.18 15.21 9.27
C ALA A 245 11.87 15.48 8.53
N VAL A 246 11.63 16.74 8.19
CA VAL A 246 10.44 17.17 7.47
C VAL A 246 10.83 18.07 6.31
N ILE A 247 10.25 17.82 5.14
CA ILE A 247 10.28 18.71 3.98
C ILE A 247 8.95 19.46 3.96
N LEU A 248 9.01 20.78 3.87
CA LEU A 248 7.86 21.68 3.77
C LEU A 248 7.87 22.34 2.38
N PRO A 249 7.26 21.73 1.36
CA PRO A 249 7.09 22.36 0.05
C PRO A 249 6.42 23.72 0.16
N ASP A 250 6.81 24.63 -0.74
CA ASP A 250 6.18 25.95 -0.90
C ASP A 250 6.08 26.75 0.43
N THR A 251 7.06 26.54 1.32
CA THR A 251 7.10 27.10 2.67
C THR A 251 8.44 27.77 2.93
N HIS A 252 8.41 29.09 3.18
CA HIS A 252 9.59 29.86 3.54
C HIS A 252 9.99 29.67 5.01
N ARG A 253 11.23 30.03 5.32
CA ARG A 253 11.89 29.85 6.62
C ARG A 253 11.09 30.38 7.83
N GLN A 254 10.47 31.56 7.74
CA GLN A 254 9.68 32.10 8.85
C GLN A 254 8.39 31.30 9.11
N ALA A 255 7.71 30.82 8.05
CA ALA A 255 6.54 29.97 8.20
C ALA A 255 6.91 28.59 8.77
N ALA A 256 8.04 28.04 8.34
CA ALA A 256 8.60 26.83 8.92
C ALA A 256 8.92 27.00 10.42
N ALA A 257 9.51 28.13 10.82
CA ALA A 257 9.79 28.44 12.22
C ALA A 257 8.52 28.55 13.08
N ALA A 258 7.44 29.13 12.55
CA ALA A 258 6.16 29.19 13.24
C ALA A 258 5.56 27.79 13.47
N LEU A 259 5.60 26.94 12.46
CA LEU A 259 5.15 25.54 12.54
C LEU A 259 6.02 24.73 13.51
N ALA A 260 7.34 24.89 13.46
CA ALA A 260 8.27 24.27 14.41
C ALA A 260 7.96 24.68 15.85
N GLY A 261 7.62 25.95 16.08
CA GLY A 261 7.18 26.43 17.40
C GLY A 261 5.91 25.75 17.90
N GLU A 262 4.96 25.44 17.01
CA GLU A 262 3.76 24.66 17.38
C GLU A 262 4.11 23.19 17.67
N ILE A 263 4.93 22.55 16.85
CA ILE A 263 5.42 21.17 17.09
C ILE A 263 6.04 21.08 18.48
N LEU A 264 6.87 22.07 18.83
CA LEU A 264 7.59 22.12 20.09
C LEU A 264 6.66 22.25 21.30
N ARG A 265 5.70 23.19 21.23
CA ARG A 265 4.67 23.35 22.27
C ARG A 265 3.84 22.08 22.45
N ARG A 266 3.42 21.46 21.35
CA ARG A 266 2.56 20.27 21.38
C ARG A 266 3.31 19.04 21.86
N THR A 267 4.58 18.91 21.52
CA THR A 267 5.44 17.84 22.03
C THR A 267 5.64 17.97 23.53
N ALA A 268 5.95 19.17 24.02
CA ALA A 268 6.16 19.41 25.45
C ALA A 268 4.89 19.17 26.31
N ALA A 269 3.70 19.30 25.70
CA ALA A 269 2.41 19.00 26.33
C ALA A 269 1.98 17.53 26.18
N LEU A 270 2.71 16.73 25.41
CA LEU A 270 2.36 15.33 25.15
C LEU A 270 2.75 14.45 26.34
N GLU A 271 1.81 13.61 26.76
CA GLU A 271 2.01 12.60 27.79
C GLU A 271 1.79 11.22 27.19
N VAL A 272 2.84 10.40 27.21
CA VAL A 272 2.78 9.04 26.67
C VAL A 272 2.60 8.08 27.83
N LEU A 273 1.49 7.34 27.81
CA LEU A 273 1.21 6.31 28.80
C LEU A 273 2.14 5.12 28.58
N HIS A 274 3.03 4.85 29.55
CA HIS A 274 3.95 3.72 29.50
C HIS A 274 3.39 2.48 30.24
N ASP A 275 2.80 2.70 31.41
CA ASP A 275 2.10 1.71 32.23
C ASP A 275 0.93 2.39 32.96
N ARG A 276 0.07 1.65 33.66
CA ARG A 276 -1.22 2.10 34.23
C ARG A 276 -1.19 3.49 34.88
N ASP A 277 -0.12 3.82 35.60
CA ASP A 277 0.01 5.09 36.32
C ASP A 277 1.27 5.90 35.93
N THR A 278 2.00 5.51 34.87
CA THR A 278 3.25 6.19 34.49
C THR A 278 3.12 6.92 33.16
N LEU A 279 3.23 8.25 33.23
CA LEU A 279 3.25 9.15 32.08
C LEU A 279 4.68 9.60 31.78
N VAL A 280 5.08 9.45 30.53
CA VAL A 280 6.37 9.90 30.01
C VAL A 280 6.16 11.22 29.28
N ARG A 281 6.89 12.26 29.70
CA ARG A 281 6.97 13.56 29.02
C ARG A 281 8.33 13.69 28.37
N PHE A 282 8.37 14.33 27.22
CA PHE A 282 9.59 14.55 26.46
C PHE A 282 9.50 15.86 25.66
N THR A 283 10.64 16.33 25.18
CA THR A 283 10.72 17.53 24.34
C THR A 283 11.49 17.22 23.07
N VAL A 284 11.50 18.16 22.13
CA VAL A 284 12.21 18.04 20.86
C VAL A 284 13.00 19.31 20.59
N SER A 285 14.21 19.15 20.09
CA SER A 285 15.00 20.24 19.52
C SER A 285 14.85 20.23 18.00
N ILE A 286 14.77 21.41 17.38
CA ILE A 286 14.51 21.55 15.94
C ILE A 286 15.53 22.51 15.30
N GLY A 287 16.15 22.09 14.22
CA GLY A 287 16.99 22.89 13.34
C GLY A 287 16.32 23.10 11.97
N ILE A 288 16.34 24.33 11.45
CA ILE A 288 15.68 24.66 10.18
C ILE A 288 16.71 25.15 9.16
N SER A 289 16.60 24.68 7.91
CA SER A 289 17.22 25.28 6.74
C SER A 289 16.20 25.52 5.63
N ALA A 290 16.54 26.35 4.63
CA ALA A 290 15.63 26.65 3.53
C ALA A 290 16.37 26.80 2.20
N TYR A 291 15.63 26.53 1.13
CA TYR A 291 15.98 26.91 -0.24
C TYR A 291 15.27 28.24 -0.57
N PRO A 292 15.92 29.21 -1.24
CA PRO A 292 17.20 29.09 -1.96
C PRO A 292 18.46 29.40 -1.14
N ASP A 293 18.37 29.64 0.17
CA ASP A 293 19.53 29.98 1.02
C ASP A 293 20.66 28.95 0.88
N PHE A 294 20.30 27.66 0.72
CA PHE A 294 21.24 26.59 0.38
C PHE A 294 20.84 25.85 -0.90
N ALA A 295 21.80 25.72 -1.81
CA ALA A 295 21.55 25.32 -3.20
C ALA A 295 21.48 23.81 -3.47
N ASN A 296 21.84 22.95 -2.52
CA ASN A 296 21.81 21.50 -2.71
C ASN A 296 21.39 20.75 -1.44
N VAL A 297 20.97 19.50 -1.61
CA VAL A 297 20.47 18.61 -0.55
C VAL A 297 21.46 18.47 0.61
N ASN A 298 22.74 18.26 0.31
CA ASN A 298 23.77 18.12 1.35
C ASN A 298 23.92 19.40 2.17
N ALA A 299 23.89 20.57 1.53
CA ALA A 299 23.97 21.86 2.20
C ALA A 299 22.73 22.12 3.06
N LEU A 300 21.53 21.87 2.53
CA LEU A 300 20.27 21.99 3.28
C LEU A 300 20.29 21.12 4.54
N MET A 301 20.64 19.84 4.40
CA MET A 301 20.67 18.91 5.52
C MET A 301 21.76 19.26 6.53
N SER A 302 22.98 19.58 6.06
CA SER A 302 24.09 19.96 6.94
C SER A 302 23.77 21.23 7.74
N GLN A 303 23.05 22.19 7.16
CA GLN A 303 22.73 23.44 7.84
C GLN A 303 21.55 23.30 8.81
N ALA A 304 20.57 22.46 8.48
CA ALA A 304 19.52 22.08 9.41
C ALA A 304 20.11 21.31 10.62
N ASP A 305 21.05 20.39 10.38
CA ASP A 305 21.75 19.65 11.43
C ASP A 305 22.60 20.58 12.32
N LYS A 306 23.37 21.51 11.73
CA LYS A 306 24.11 22.53 12.51
C LYS A 306 23.19 23.39 13.36
N ALA A 307 22.01 23.76 12.84
CA ALA A 307 21.02 24.50 13.60
C ALA A 307 20.45 23.65 14.75
N LEU A 308 20.12 22.38 14.49
CA LEU A 308 19.67 21.44 15.51
C LEU A 308 20.72 21.25 16.62
N TYR A 309 21.99 21.14 16.23
CA TYR A 309 23.10 21.07 17.18
C TYR A 309 23.19 22.31 18.07
N ARG A 310 22.99 23.52 17.51
CA ARG A 310 22.86 24.75 18.31
C ARG A 310 21.67 24.67 19.25
N ALA A 311 20.52 24.14 18.81
CA ALA A 311 19.33 24.02 19.62
C ALA A 311 19.61 23.15 20.86
N LYS A 312 20.28 22.01 20.65
CA LYS A 312 20.70 21.13 21.74
C LYS A 312 21.71 21.80 22.68
N LYS A 313 22.69 22.52 22.14
CA LYS A 313 23.70 23.24 22.95
C LYS A 313 23.12 24.38 23.78
N ASN A 314 22.16 25.10 23.22
CA ASN A 314 21.58 26.28 23.85
C ASN A 314 20.52 25.95 24.91
N GLY A 315 20.35 24.68 25.27
CA GLY A 315 19.45 24.26 26.35
C GLY A 315 18.26 23.42 25.90
N ARG A 316 18.26 22.92 24.66
CA ARG A 316 17.22 22.03 24.10
C ARG A 316 15.82 22.67 24.08
N ASN A 317 14.80 21.88 23.73
CA ASN A 317 13.40 22.29 23.63
C ASN A 317 13.26 23.66 22.95
N ARG A 318 13.94 23.83 21.82
CA ARG A 318 13.91 25.07 21.03
C ARG A 318 14.05 24.84 19.54
N VAL A 319 13.69 25.87 18.80
CA VAL A 319 13.90 25.98 17.36
C VAL A 319 15.11 26.88 17.12
N GLU A 320 16.05 26.41 16.33
CA GLU A 320 17.14 27.22 15.78
C GLU A 320 17.02 27.22 14.26
N VAL A 321 17.22 28.39 13.68
CA VAL A 321 17.22 28.56 12.23
C VAL A 321 18.65 28.70 11.75
N CYS A 322 18.98 28.14 10.60
CA CYS A 322 20.26 28.35 9.94
C CYS A 322 20.55 29.85 9.80
N GLN A 323 21.75 30.25 10.18
CA GLN A 323 22.27 31.57 9.90
C GLN A 323 23.00 31.49 8.56
N GLU A 324 22.86 32.52 7.73
CA GLU A 324 23.60 32.70 6.48
C GLU A 324 25.10 32.87 6.75
#